data_AF-A0A0H2RHY9-F1
#
_entry.id   AF-A0A0H2RHY9-F1
#
_cell.length_a   1.000
_cell.length_b   1.000
_cell.length_c   1.000
_cell.angle_alpha   90.00
_cell.angle_beta   90.00
_cell.angle_gamma   90.00
#
_symmetry.space_group_name_H-M   'P 1'
#
loop_
_entity.id
_entity.type
_entity.pdbx_description
1 polymer ?
#
loop_
_entity_poly.entity_id
_entity_poly.type
_entity_poly.pdbx_seq_one_letter_code
_entity_poly.pdbx_strand_id
1 'polypeptide(L)'
;MFSRQHQPQSPEAHSNIEVINLTRAVSVLSIDSDATIDNQPGAGRTLGLLFAWLGSKLEKALNRRAERLGLGPSAIAGKIRHRAGHDNTTFIQRLTFLNRKLSRTDRKALRKLCNKLIEHARSHIKSNQLIALGEIVELAIEDPQIRIILASCDLDRLATHYEEPDVLIATTRALGAVEFSIVHHVWAPILSLQSFEPSYPNKDNDAIKELVKVSKGEILKTLSNEYTSFLSARYLRRALGRIRVRFLLCDSLETLLCDSGSLYTKIARRSPESIEWPNFHSCILPYAHEHHHDGSARVFIRKRQVLTLAESLDAVTFMHYTKPFLLQYFPAPKVEFIEEDLGEILQNGESLFQVWKWPLGIDELKTLISLLTYLTKSPDYLSHLSFLGHLSNDMKSFLKGTILVDKIFSVYCILFSHVYEEAAHHSIREDILKDMCTLLVNFMET
;
A
#
# COMPACT_ATOMS: atom_id res chain seq x y z
N MET A 1 43.23 -25.63 -46.75
CA MET A 1 43.17 -24.29 -46.13
C MET A 1 41.78 -24.15 -45.50
N PHE A 2 41.63 -24.49 -44.22
CA PHE A 2 40.33 -24.55 -43.56
C PHE A 2 39.98 -23.21 -42.90
N SER A 3 38.87 -22.65 -43.35
CA SER A 3 38.24 -21.43 -42.85
C SER A 3 37.53 -21.75 -41.53
N ARG A 4 37.90 -21.09 -40.43
CA ARG A 4 37.21 -21.17 -39.13
C ARG A 4 36.17 -20.06 -39.07
N GLN A 5 34.91 -20.43 -39.27
CA GLN A 5 33.76 -19.62 -38.87
C GLN A 5 33.67 -19.59 -37.34
N HIS A 6 33.80 -18.41 -36.75
CA HIS A 6 33.41 -18.17 -35.37
C HIS A 6 31.89 -18.00 -35.31
N GLN A 7 31.24 -19.02 -34.74
CA GLN A 7 29.84 -18.97 -34.35
C GLN A 7 29.75 -18.22 -33.01
N PRO A 8 28.90 -17.18 -32.88
CA PRO A 8 28.69 -16.51 -31.60
C PRO A 8 27.91 -17.45 -30.68
N GLN A 9 28.53 -17.84 -29.57
CA GLN A 9 27.88 -18.62 -28.52
C GLN A 9 26.75 -17.79 -27.89
N SER A 10 25.59 -18.43 -27.79
CA SER A 10 24.40 -17.95 -27.07
C SER A 10 24.77 -17.62 -25.61
N PRO A 11 24.24 -16.52 -25.02
CA PRO A 11 24.44 -16.25 -23.62
C PRO A 11 23.74 -17.33 -22.79
N GLU A 12 24.53 -18.20 -22.15
CA GLU A 12 24.04 -19.13 -21.15
C GLU A 12 23.47 -18.35 -19.97
N ALA A 13 22.19 -18.57 -19.71
CA ALA A 13 21.49 -18.04 -18.56
C ALA A 13 22.00 -18.75 -17.30
N HIS A 14 23.05 -18.19 -16.68
CA HIS A 14 23.48 -18.60 -15.35
C HIS A 14 22.46 -18.09 -14.30
N SER A 15 21.46 -18.91 -13.98
CA SER A 15 20.58 -18.71 -12.83
C SER A 15 20.99 -19.63 -11.67
N ASN A 16 22.17 -19.41 -11.11
CA ASN A 16 22.55 -19.99 -9.82
C ASN A 16 22.42 -18.90 -8.74
N ILE A 17 21.17 -18.56 -8.43
CA ILE A 17 20.88 -17.85 -7.18
C ILE A 17 20.66 -18.95 -6.14
N GLU A 18 21.69 -19.29 -5.39
CA GLU A 18 21.55 -20.04 -4.13
C GLU A 18 20.75 -19.16 -3.17
N VAL A 19 19.44 -19.41 -3.12
CA VAL A 19 18.54 -18.77 -2.16
C VAL A 19 18.91 -19.32 -0.78
N ILE A 20 19.59 -18.50 0.02
CA ILE A 20 19.89 -18.79 1.43
C ILE A 20 18.56 -18.89 2.18
N ASN A 21 18.09 -20.12 2.42
CA ASN A 21 16.92 -20.40 3.23
C ASN A 21 17.21 -20.06 4.70
N LEU A 22 16.84 -18.85 5.13
CA LEU A 22 16.83 -18.42 6.54
C LEU A 22 15.64 -19.07 7.26
N THR A 23 15.86 -20.25 7.84
CA THR A 23 14.87 -20.92 8.71
C THR A 23 14.81 -20.23 10.07
N ARG A 24 13.66 -19.62 10.38
CA ARG A 24 13.39 -18.97 11.68
C ARG A 24 13.31 -20.03 12.79
N ALA A 25 14.27 -20.02 13.72
CA ALA A 25 14.19 -20.81 14.94
C ALA A 25 13.07 -20.24 15.83
N VAL A 26 12.12 -21.10 16.23
CA VAL A 26 11.06 -20.73 17.17
C VAL A 26 11.68 -20.70 18.57
N SER A 27 11.95 -19.51 19.09
CA SER A 27 12.40 -19.35 20.48
C SER A 27 11.25 -19.66 21.43
N VAL A 28 11.31 -20.81 22.10
CA VAL A 28 10.40 -21.13 23.20
C VAL A 28 10.84 -20.31 24.40
N LEU A 29 10.12 -19.24 24.70
CA LEU A 29 10.33 -18.42 25.89
C LEU A 29 9.95 -19.24 27.13
N SER A 30 10.95 -19.57 27.94
CA SER A 30 10.77 -20.00 29.33
C SER A 30 10.14 -18.85 30.11
N ILE A 31 8.84 -18.95 30.39
CA ILE A 31 8.10 -17.98 31.20
C ILE A 31 8.51 -18.17 32.66
N ASP A 32 9.34 -17.26 33.14
CA ASP A 32 9.76 -17.17 34.54
C ASP A 32 8.54 -16.75 35.40
N SER A 33 8.22 -17.54 36.43
CA SER A 33 6.94 -17.44 37.18
C SER A 33 6.88 -16.32 38.22
N ASP A 34 7.91 -15.48 38.31
CA ASP A 34 7.98 -14.31 39.21
C ASP A 34 7.89 -12.96 38.47
N ALA A 35 7.40 -12.96 37.22
CA ALA A 35 7.12 -11.73 36.48
C ALA A 35 6.00 -10.92 37.17
N THR A 36 6.39 -9.95 38.00
CA THR A 36 5.53 -8.88 38.53
C THR A 36 4.62 -8.34 37.42
N ILE A 37 3.30 -8.31 37.68
CA ILE A 37 2.24 -7.86 36.75
C ILE A 37 2.69 -6.65 35.92
N ASP A 38 3.00 -6.92 34.65
CA ASP A 38 3.54 -5.93 33.72
C ASP A 38 2.43 -4.89 33.42
N ASN A 39 2.69 -3.62 33.76
CA ASN A 39 1.77 -2.45 33.72
C ASN A 39 1.23 -1.90 35.05
N GLN A 40 1.76 -2.25 36.23
CA GLN A 40 1.44 -1.41 37.40
C GLN A 40 2.10 -0.03 37.29
N PRO A 41 1.37 1.07 37.58
CA PRO A 41 1.93 2.42 37.58
C PRO A 41 2.98 2.54 38.69
N GLY A 42 4.25 2.56 38.31
CA GLY A 42 5.38 2.78 39.21
C GLY A 42 6.22 3.96 38.76
N ALA A 43 6.82 4.69 39.69
CA ALA A 43 7.64 5.88 39.40
C ALA A 43 8.76 5.60 38.38
N GLY A 44 9.36 4.40 38.43
CA GLY A 44 10.36 3.96 37.46
C GLY A 44 9.83 3.84 36.02
N ARG A 45 8.57 3.39 35.84
CA ARG A 45 7.94 3.28 34.52
C ARG A 45 7.61 4.64 33.93
N THR A 46 7.12 5.58 34.74
CA THR A 46 6.88 6.96 34.30
C THR A 46 8.17 7.63 33.84
N LEU A 47 9.26 7.46 34.58
CA LEU A 47 10.58 7.95 34.17
C LEU A 47 11.09 7.24 32.90
N GLY A 48 10.92 5.92 32.80
CA GLY A 48 11.27 5.15 31.60
C GLY A 48 10.54 5.65 30.35
N LEU A 49 9.22 5.88 30.44
CA LEU A 49 8.42 6.45 29.35
C LEU A 49 8.86 7.87 29.00
N LEU A 50 9.22 8.69 30.00
CA LEU A 50 9.75 10.03 29.78
C LEU A 50 11.09 9.99 29.03
N PHE A 51 12.02 9.12 29.43
CA PHE A 51 13.31 8.98 28.75
C PHE A 51 13.17 8.39 27.35
N ALA A 52 12.29 7.41 27.16
CA ALA A 52 11.99 6.87 25.83
C ALA A 52 11.39 7.95 24.90
N TRP A 53 10.46 8.75 25.43
CA TRP A 53 9.88 9.88 24.71
C TRP A 53 10.94 10.93 24.36
N LEU A 54 11.80 11.30 25.32
CA LEU A 54 12.87 12.27 25.11
C LEU A 54 13.90 11.76 24.09
N GLY A 55 14.28 10.49 24.19
CA GLY A 55 15.15 9.80 23.22
C GLY A 55 14.57 9.87 21.81
N SER A 56 13.29 9.54 21.63
CA SER A 56 12.61 9.63 20.33
C SER A 56 12.58 11.07 19.78
N LYS A 57 12.40 12.07 20.65
CA LYS A 57 12.43 13.49 20.24
C LYS A 57 13.84 13.95 19.84
N LEU A 58 14.85 13.57 20.61
CA LEU A 58 16.25 13.89 20.34
C LEU A 58 16.73 13.24 19.03
N GLU A 59 16.42 11.95 18.85
CA GLU A 59 16.71 11.21 17.61
C GLU A 59 16.08 11.91 16.40
N LYS A 60 14.80 12.31 16.49
CA LYS A 60 14.13 13.07 15.42
C LYS A 60 14.80 14.42 15.16
N ALA A 61 15.23 15.13 16.20
CA ALA A 61 15.91 16.42 16.05
C ALA A 61 17.29 16.26 15.38
N LEU A 62 18.06 15.24 15.78
CA LEU A 62 19.36 14.91 15.20
C LEU A 62 19.23 14.44 13.75
N ASN A 63 18.27 13.57 13.45
CA ASN A 63 18.01 13.11 12.07
C ASN A 63 17.62 14.29 11.17
N ARG A 64 16.74 15.19 11.62
CA ARG A 64 16.41 16.43 10.89
C ARG A 64 17.63 17.34 10.69
N ARG A 65 18.51 17.43 11.68
CA ARG A 65 19.75 18.23 11.56
C ARG A 65 20.71 17.58 10.56
N ALA A 66 20.88 16.26 10.60
CA ALA A 66 21.70 15.52 9.65
C ALA A 66 21.16 15.66 8.21
N GLU A 67 19.84 15.63 8.03
CA GLU A 67 19.19 15.91 6.74
C GLU A 67 19.49 17.33 6.26
N ARG A 68 19.37 18.35 7.11
CA ARG A 68 19.71 19.74 6.77
C ARG A 68 21.19 19.93 6.41
N LEU A 69 22.08 19.18 7.05
CA LEU A 69 23.51 19.16 6.72
C LEU A 69 23.82 18.32 5.46
N GLY A 70 22.80 17.71 4.86
CA GLY A 70 22.95 16.87 3.67
C GLY A 70 23.70 15.56 3.94
N LEU A 71 23.67 15.09 5.19
CA LEU A 71 24.32 13.87 5.67
C LEU A 71 23.34 12.72 5.91
N GLY A 72 22.03 12.97 5.90
CA GLY A 72 21.01 11.92 6.00
C GLY A 72 20.88 11.08 4.72
N PRO A 73 20.33 9.86 4.80
CA PRO A 73 20.15 8.96 3.65
C PRO A 73 19.35 9.60 2.51
N SER A 74 18.23 10.28 2.79
CA SER A 74 17.46 10.98 1.74
C SER A 74 18.22 12.12 1.08
N ALA A 75 19.09 12.82 1.81
CA ALA A 75 19.93 13.86 1.22
C ALA A 75 21.04 13.28 0.33
N ILE A 76 21.59 12.13 0.69
CA ILE A 76 22.54 11.39 -0.18
C ILE A 76 21.82 10.90 -1.44
N ALA A 77 20.62 10.34 -1.31
CA ALA A 77 19.80 9.96 -2.45
C ALA A 77 19.49 11.16 -3.34
N GLY A 78 19.14 12.31 -2.77
CA GLY A 78 18.99 13.58 -3.50
C GLY A 78 20.26 13.98 -4.29
N LYS A 79 21.45 13.85 -3.68
CA LYS A 79 22.73 14.08 -4.37
C LYS A 79 22.97 13.08 -5.51
N ILE A 80 22.56 11.82 -5.35
CA ILE A 80 22.61 10.80 -6.42
C ILE A 80 21.70 11.22 -7.57
N ARG A 81 20.43 11.56 -7.29
CA ARG A 81 19.44 12.00 -8.29
C ARG A 81 19.92 13.24 -9.05
N HIS A 82 20.36 14.28 -8.33
CA HIS A 82 20.88 15.51 -8.93
C HIS A 82 22.07 15.21 -9.86
N ARG A 83 23.04 14.40 -9.39
CA ARG A 83 24.23 14.07 -10.18
C ARG A 83 23.94 13.14 -11.36
N ALA A 84 22.92 12.29 -11.26
CA ALA A 84 22.41 11.50 -12.37
C ALA A 84 21.63 12.36 -13.40
N GLY A 85 21.36 13.63 -13.07
CA GLY A 85 20.59 14.55 -13.90
C GLY A 85 19.09 14.25 -13.86
N HIS A 86 18.57 13.79 -12.72
CA HIS A 86 17.13 13.54 -12.57
C HIS A 86 16.31 14.82 -12.67
N ASP A 87 16.88 15.97 -12.32
CA ASP A 87 16.23 17.28 -12.44
C ASP A 87 16.02 17.68 -13.91
N ASN A 88 16.85 17.15 -14.80
CA ASN A 88 16.85 17.47 -16.24
C ASN A 88 16.21 16.37 -17.09
N THR A 89 15.76 15.28 -16.47
CA THR A 89 15.23 14.13 -17.20
C THR A 89 13.92 13.65 -16.57
N THR A 90 13.01 13.19 -17.40
CA THR A 90 11.83 12.47 -16.91
C THR A 90 12.21 11.03 -16.62
N PHE A 91 11.43 10.36 -15.76
CA PHE A 91 11.56 8.92 -15.53
C PHE A 91 11.53 8.10 -16.82
N ILE A 92 10.70 8.46 -17.81
CA ILE A 92 10.62 7.71 -19.07
C ILE A 92 11.89 7.88 -19.88
N GLN A 93 12.41 9.11 -19.98
CA GLN A 93 13.69 9.35 -20.63
C GLN A 93 14.79 8.49 -20.00
N ARG A 94 14.83 8.37 -18.67
CA ARG A 94 15.83 7.51 -18.01
C ARG A 94 15.66 6.02 -18.33
N LEU A 95 14.44 5.53 -18.50
CA LEU A 95 14.18 4.15 -18.89
C LEU A 95 14.49 3.87 -20.36
N THR A 96 14.26 4.84 -21.25
CA THR A 96 14.52 4.68 -22.69
C THR A 96 16.00 4.86 -23.04
N PHE A 97 16.71 5.75 -22.32
CA PHE A 97 18.14 6.00 -22.52
C PHE A 97 19.04 5.04 -21.73
N LEU A 98 18.79 3.73 -21.82
CA LEU A 98 19.64 2.70 -21.22
C LEU A 98 21.12 2.81 -21.64
N ASN A 99 21.38 3.39 -22.80
CA ASN A 99 22.73 3.56 -23.36
C ASN A 99 23.39 4.90 -23.02
N ARG A 100 22.82 5.69 -22.09
CA ARG A 100 23.46 6.93 -21.63
C ARG A 100 24.82 6.61 -20.99
N LYS A 101 25.90 6.96 -21.69
CA LYS A 101 27.26 6.80 -21.17
C LYS A 101 27.54 7.86 -20.10
N LEU A 102 27.49 7.45 -18.84
CA LEU A 102 28.04 8.25 -17.74
C LEU A 102 29.55 8.38 -17.91
N SER A 103 30.07 9.59 -17.65
CA SER A 103 31.52 9.83 -17.63
C SER A 103 32.18 8.97 -16.55
N ARG A 104 33.47 8.63 -16.74
CA ARG A 104 34.23 7.83 -15.74
C ARG A 104 34.27 8.52 -14.37
N THR A 105 34.39 9.85 -14.37
CA THR A 105 34.41 10.68 -13.16
C THR A 105 33.06 10.67 -12.45
N ASP A 106 31.96 10.80 -13.18
CA ASP A 106 30.61 10.75 -12.60
C ASP A 106 30.25 9.38 -12.09
N ARG A 107 30.59 8.31 -12.82
CA ARG A 107 30.39 6.94 -12.35
C ARG A 107 31.13 6.69 -11.03
N LYS A 108 32.38 7.16 -10.90
CA LYS A 108 33.16 7.04 -9.66
C LYS A 108 32.51 7.83 -8.51
N ALA A 109 32.03 9.03 -8.78
CA ALA A 109 31.38 9.86 -7.78
C ALA A 109 30.01 9.30 -7.33
N LEU A 110 29.20 8.82 -8.28
CA LEU A 110 27.94 8.14 -8.00
C LEU A 110 28.18 6.88 -7.19
N ARG A 111 29.16 6.04 -7.55
CA ARG A 111 29.56 4.88 -6.75
C ARG A 111 29.91 5.25 -5.32
N LYS A 112 30.67 6.34 -5.11
CA LYS A 112 30.99 6.84 -3.76
C LYS A 112 29.74 7.22 -2.98
N LEU A 113 28.75 7.85 -3.62
CA LEU A 113 27.48 8.20 -2.98
C LEU A 113 26.62 6.95 -2.68
N CYS A 114 26.56 6.00 -3.61
CA CYS A 114 25.88 4.72 -3.39
C CYS A 114 26.49 3.96 -2.21
N ASN A 115 27.81 3.90 -2.09
CA ASN A 115 28.49 3.28 -0.94
C ASN A 115 28.13 3.98 0.38
N LYS A 116 28.03 5.31 0.40
CA LYS A 116 27.57 6.03 1.59
C LYS A 116 26.12 5.69 1.94
N LEU A 117 25.26 5.52 0.94
CA LEU A 117 23.87 5.11 1.18
C LEU A 117 23.80 3.69 1.77
N ILE A 118 24.62 2.76 1.29
CA ILE A 118 24.79 1.42 1.86
C ILE A 118 25.33 1.51 3.31
N GLU A 119 26.24 2.44 3.61
CA GLU A 119 26.69 2.69 4.99
C GLU A 119 25.54 3.13 5.91
N HIS A 120 24.62 3.98 5.45
CA HIS A 120 23.43 4.35 6.22
C HIS A 120 22.47 3.19 6.43
N ALA A 121 22.32 2.29 5.45
CA ALA A 121 21.52 1.07 5.60
C ALA A 121 22.04 0.15 6.73
N ARG A 122 23.31 0.30 7.12
CA ARG A 122 23.95 -0.42 8.23
C ARG A 122 24.02 0.35 9.55
N SER A 123 23.56 1.59 9.57
CA SER A 123 23.58 2.44 10.77
C SER A 123 22.91 1.73 11.95
N HIS A 124 23.39 1.94 13.18
CA HIS A 124 22.72 1.44 14.41
C HIS A 124 21.38 2.13 14.71
N ILE A 125 20.87 2.95 13.79
CA ILE A 125 19.67 3.77 13.97
C ILE A 125 18.63 3.23 13.00
N LYS A 126 17.65 2.47 13.52
CA LYS A 126 16.63 1.77 12.73
C LYS A 126 15.96 2.68 11.70
N SER A 127 15.63 3.93 12.05
CA SER A 127 15.01 4.86 11.11
C SER A 127 15.91 5.17 9.90
N ASN A 128 17.21 5.37 10.12
CA ASN A 128 18.16 5.67 9.05
C ASN A 128 18.36 4.46 8.14
N GLN A 129 18.32 3.25 8.69
CA GLN A 129 18.39 2.02 7.92
C GLN A 129 17.19 1.89 6.98
N LEU A 130 15.98 1.98 7.53
CA LEU A 130 14.75 1.85 6.75
C LEU A 130 14.63 2.92 5.65
N ILE A 131 15.02 4.17 5.95
CA ILE A 131 15.05 5.24 4.93
C ILE A 131 16.09 4.93 3.85
N ALA A 132 17.32 4.55 4.22
CA ALA A 132 18.36 4.23 3.26
C ALA A 132 17.98 3.07 2.33
N LEU A 133 17.43 1.99 2.91
CA LEU A 133 16.94 0.82 2.18
C LEU A 133 15.79 1.19 1.23
N GLY A 134 14.85 2.02 1.70
CA GLY A 134 13.78 2.57 0.86
C GLY A 134 14.30 3.39 -0.32
N GLU A 135 15.29 4.26 -0.10
CA GLU A 135 15.92 5.07 -1.15
C GLU A 135 16.71 4.21 -2.15
N ILE A 136 17.36 3.12 -1.71
CA ILE A 136 18.02 2.16 -2.62
C ILE A 136 16.99 1.54 -3.57
N VAL A 137 15.85 1.08 -3.04
CA VAL A 137 14.76 0.52 -3.88
C VAL A 137 14.26 1.56 -4.88
N GLU A 138 14.00 2.79 -4.42
CA GLU A 138 13.48 3.84 -5.32
C GLU A 138 14.50 4.23 -6.40
N LEU A 139 15.77 4.43 -6.05
CA LEU A 139 16.83 4.74 -7.02
C LEU A 139 17.00 3.61 -8.06
N ALA A 140 16.94 2.35 -7.63
CA ALA A 140 17.07 1.21 -8.51
C ALA A 140 15.91 1.10 -9.51
N ILE A 141 14.70 1.49 -9.10
CA ILE A 141 13.54 1.57 -10.00
C ILE A 141 13.62 2.78 -10.93
N GLU A 142 14.02 3.95 -10.41
CA GLU A 142 14.01 5.25 -11.09
C GLU A 142 15.04 5.40 -12.20
N ASP A 143 16.18 4.72 -12.08
CA ASP A 143 17.30 4.89 -12.98
C ASP A 143 18.11 3.59 -13.15
N PRO A 144 17.98 2.93 -14.33
CA PRO A 144 18.72 1.71 -14.63
C PRO A 144 20.25 1.84 -14.52
N GLN A 145 20.82 3.03 -14.78
CA GLN A 145 22.26 3.25 -14.64
C GLN A 145 22.67 3.29 -13.17
N ILE A 146 21.86 3.90 -12.30
CA ILE A 146 22.12 3.87 -10.86
C ILE A 146 21.98 2.46 -10.31
N ARG A 147 21.01 1.67 -10.80
CA ARG A 147 20.90 0.26 -10.45
C ARG A 147 22.14 -0.54 -10.82
N ILE A 148 22.70 -0.35 -12.03
CA ILE A 148 23.96 -0.99 -12.43
C ILE A 148 25.12 -0.56 -11.52
N ILE A 149 25.18 0.72 -11.12
CA ILE A 149 26.21 1.20 -10.19
C ILE A 149 26.04 0.55 -8.81
N LEU A 150 24.82 0.48 -8.29
CA LEU A 150 24.49 -0.20 -7.04
C LEU A 150 24.87 -1.68 -7.08
N ALA A 151 24.55 -2.39 -8.18
CA ALA A 151 24.93 -3.78 -8.40
C ALA A 151 26.46 -3.99 -8.46
N SER A 152 27.23 -2.94 -8.77
CA SER A 152 28.70 -2.96 -8.74
C SER A 152 29.29 -2.57 -7.39
N CYS A 153 28.46 -2.24 -6.40
CA CYS A 153 28.87 -2.00 -5.02
C CYS A 153 28.89 -3.33 -4.25
N ASP A 154 29.50 -3.31 -3.07
CA ASP A 154 29.53 -4.46 -2.15
C ASP A 154 28.17 -4.57 -1.44
N LEU A 155 27.25 -5.34 -2.05
CA LEU A 155 25.89 -5.54 -1.54
C LEU A 155 25.83 -6.52 -0.36
N ASP A 156 26.87 -7.34 -0.15
CA ASP A 156 26.97 -8.21 1.03
C ASP A 156 26.97 -7.39 2.32
N ARG A 157 27.40 -6.12 2.24
CA ARG A 157 27.29 -5.16 3.33
C ARG A 157 25.85 -4.83 3.73
N LEU A 158 24.87 -5.04 2.86
CA LEU A 158 23.45 -4.87 3.21
C LEU A 158 22.91 -6.05 4.02
N ALA A 159 23.55 -7.23 3.98
CA ALA A 159 23.19 -8.33 4.87
C ALA A 159 23.39 -7.86 6.31
N THR A 160 22.28 -7.67 7.01
CA THR A 160 22.30 -7.12 8.35
C THR A 160 22.45 -8.23 9.39
N HIS A 161 23.18 -7.95 10.46
CA HIS A 161 23.18 -8.79 11.67
C HIS A 161 22.00 -8.46 12.61
N TYR A 162 20.98 -7.79 12.08
CA TYR A 162 19.85 -7.27 12.83
C TYR A 162 18.71 -8.29 12.76
N GLU A 163 18.11 -8.62 13.90
CA GLU A 163 16.99 -9.56 14.00
C GLU A 163 15.63 -8.87 13.81
N GLU A 164 15.61 -7.54 13.67
CA GLU A 164 14.38 -6.77 13.50
C GLU A 164 13.69 -7.12 12.17
N PRO A 165 12.44 -7.61 12.20
CA PRO A 165 11.75 -8.12 11.01
C PRO A 165 11.57 -7.04 9.93
N ASP A 166 11.28 -5.80 10.32
CA ASP A 166 11.12 -4.69 9.36
C ASP A 166 12.41 -4.40 8.58
N VAL A 167 13.56 -4.49 9.26
CA VAL A 167 14.87 -4.22 8.65
C VAL A 167 15.23 -5.36 7.72
N LEU A 168 15.02 -6.61 8.13
CA LEU A 168 15.23 -7.79 7.29
C LEU A 168 14.39 -7.72 6.01
N ILE A 169 13.08 -7.43 6.13
CA ILE A 169 12.19 -7.28 4.98
C ILE A 169 12.65 -6.14 4.07
N ALA A 170 13.01 -4.98 4.64
CA ALA A 170 13.49 -3.85 3.86
C ALA A 170 14.82 -4.15 3.14
N THR A 171 15.73 -4.89 3.79
CA THR A 171 17.00 -5.35 3.20
C THR A 171 16.76 -6.30 2.04
N THR A 172 15.94 -7.33 2.22
CA THR A 172 15.58 -8.27 1.14
C THR A 172 14.96 -7.54 -0.05
N ARG A 173 14.10 -6.54 0.21
CA ARG A 173 13.51 -5.70 -0.84
C ARG A 173 14.55 -4.82 -1.54
N ALA A 174 15.49 -4.23 -0.81
CA ALA A 174 16.56 -3.43 -1.39
C ALA A 174 17.50 -4.25 -2.28
N LEU A 175 17.91 -5.44 -1.81
CA LEU A 175 18.71 -6.39 -2.59
C LEU A 175 17.96 -6.83 -3.85
N GLY A 176 16.73 -7.29 -3.69
CA GLY A 176 15.87 -7.70 -4.81
C GLY A 176 15.65 -6.60 -5.85
N ALA A 177 15.48 -5.34 -5.41
CA ALA A 177 15.36 -4.20 -6.32
C ALA A 177 16.63 -3.89 -7.11
N VAL A 178 17.81 -4.31 -6.65
CA VAL A 178 19.06 -4.17 -7.41
C VAL A 178 19.27 -5.38 -8.34
N GLU A 179 19.03 -6.58 -7.81
CA GLU A 179 19.38 -7.87 -8.43
C GLU A 179 18.35 -8.37 -9.46
N PHE A 180 17.05 -8.14 -9.24
CA PHE A 180 15.97 -8.71 -10.07
C PHE A 180 15.79 -7.97 -11.40
N SER A 181 16.85 -7.97 -12.21
CA SER A 181 16.93 -7.36 -13.54
C SER A 181 15.77 -7.74 -14.47
N ILE A 182 15.25 -8.97 -14.33
CA ILE A 182 14.09 -9.46 -15.09
C ILE A 182 12.84 -8.62 -14.84
N VAL A 183 12.57 -8.21 -13.60
CA VAL A 183 11.39 -7.39 -13.27
C VAL A 183 11.51 -6.03 -13.94
N HIS A 184 12.67 -5.38 -13.85
CA HIS A 184 12.92 -4.11 -14.53
C HIS A 184 12.74 -4.24 -16.05
N HIS A 185 13.25 -5.31 -16.65
CA HIS A 185 13.15 -5.55 -18.08
C HIS A 185 11.71 -5.76 -18.54
N VAL A 186 10.92 -6.52 -17.79
CA VAL A 186 9.51 -6.81 -18.09
C VAL A 186 8.64 -5.55 -17.96
N TRP A 187 8.89 -4.70 -16.96
CA TRP A 187 8.08 -3.51 -16.71
C TRP A 187 8.50 -2.26 -17.51
N ALA A 188 9.76 -2.18 -17.96
CA ALA A 188 10.27 -1.01 -18.68
C ALA A 188 9.49 -0.69 -19.98
N PRO A 189 9.11 -1.66 -20.83
CA PRO A 189 8.31 -1.39 -22.02
C PRO A 189 6.93 -0.79 -21.68
N ILE A 190 6.25 -1.34 -20.66
CA ILE A 190 4.92 -0.84 -20.23
C ILE A 190 5.00 0.59 -19.72
N LEU A 191 6.02 0.93 -18.95
CA LEU A 191 6.21 2.30 -18.50
C LEU A 191 6.58 3.22 -19.66
N SER A 192 7.34 2.73 -20.63
CA SER A 192 7.73 3.50 -21.82
C SER A 192 6.53 3.82 -22.73
N LEU A 193 5.44 3.06 -22.67
CA LEU A 193 4.19 3.41 -23.37
C LEU A 193 3.68 4.81 -22.99
N GLN A 194 4.08 5.32 -21.84
CA GLN A 194 3.67 6.63 -21.34
C GLN A 194 4.41 7.79 -22.03
N SER A 195 5.50 7.57 -22.78
CA SER A 195 6.09 8.65 -23.57
C SER A 195 5.36 8.93 -24.89
N PHE A 196 4.46 8.05 -25.34
CA PHE A 196 3.74 8.28 -26.58
C PHE A 196 2.76 9.44 -26.42
N GLU A 197 3.16 10.61 -26.93
CA GLU A 197 2.22 11.71 -27.16
C GLU A 197 1.22 11.24 -28.23
N PRO A 198 -0.09 11.31 -27.97
CA PRO A 198 -1.12 10.88 -28.91
C PRO A 198 -1.21 11.91 -30.06
N SER A 199 -0.21 11.90 -30.93
CA SER A 199 -0.21 12.73 -32.13
C SER A 199 -1.08 12.10 -33.23
N TYR A 200 -1.31 10.77 -33.21
CA TYR A 200 -2.21 10.08 -34.15
C TYR A 200 -2.93 8.87 -33.53
N PRO A 201 -4.29 8.85 -33.47
CA PRO A 201 -5.04 7.90 -32.65
C PRO A 201 -5.09 6.45 -33.15
N ASN A 202 -4.78 6.15 -34.42
CA ASN A 202 -5.10 4.82 -34.98
C ASN A 202 -3.91 3.86 -35.16
N LYS A 203 -2.70 4.32 -35.48
CA LYS A 203 -1.56 3.40 -35.76
C LYS A 203 -0.83 2.92 -34.51
N ASP A 204 -0.79 3.74 -33.47
CA ASP A 204 -0.04 3.40 -32.25
C ASP A 204 -0.78 2.39 -31.35
N ASN A 205 -2.11 2.29 -31.50
CA ASN A 205 -2.94 1.40 -30.70
C ASN A 205 -2.64 -0.08 -30.93
N ASP A 206 -2.37 -0.50 -32.16
CA ASP A 206 -2.09 -1.92 -32.45
C ASP A 206 -0.71 -2.34 -31.91
N ALA A 207 0.29 -1.46 -32.00
CA ALA A 207 1.60 -1.68 -31.39
C ALA A 207 1.51 -1.78 -29.86
N ILE A 208 0.69 -0.92 -29.23
CA ILE A 208 0.41 -0.98 -27.79
C ILE A 208 -0.28 -2.29 -27.42
N LYS A 209 -1.30 -2.70 -28.18
CA LYS A 209 -2.03 -3.96 -27.96
C LYS A 209 -1.10 -5.16 -28.01
N GLU A 210 -0.27 -5.26 -29.05
CA GLU A 210 0.68 -6.37 -29.19
C GLU A 210 1.74 -6.34 -28.09
N LEU A 211 2.28 -5.17 -27.73
CA LEU A 211 3.22 -5.06 -26.61
C LEU A 211 2.61 -5.53 -25.28
N VAL A 212 1.39 -5.07 -24.98
CA VAL A 212 0.67 -5.46 -23.75
C VAL A 212 0.38 -6.96 -23.75
N LYS A 213 -0.07 -7.50 -24.88
CA LYS A 213 -0.35 -8.94 -25.04
C LYS A 213 0.89 -9.78 -24.81
N VAL A 214 2.03 -9.41 -25.40
CA VAL A 214 3.31 -10.10 -25.23
C VAL A 214 3.82 -9.98 -23.79
N SER A 215 3.69 -8.80 -23.17
CA SER A 215 4.24 -8.55 -21.83
C SER A 215 3.35 -9.11 -20.71
N LYS A 216 2.05 -9.33 -20.95
CA LYS A 216 1.07 -9.71 -19.93
C LYS A 216 1.48 -10.96 -19.15
N GLY A 217 1.92 -12.03 -19.84
CA GLY A 217 2.34 -13.27 -19.19
C GLY A 217 3.50 -13.08 -18.22
N GLU A 218 4.55 -12.38 -18.66
CA GLU A 218 5.75 -12.11 -17.86
C GLU A 218 5.47 -11.15 -16.70
N ILE A 219 4.60 -10.15 -16.89
CA ILE A 219 4.17 -9.24 -15.83
C ILE A 219 3.42 -10.00 -14.75
N LEU A 220 2.45 -10.82 -15.13
CA LEU A 220 1.68 -11.61 -14.17
C LEU A 220 2.58 -12.64 -13.47
N LYS A 221 3.58 -13.20 -14.17
CA LYS A 221 4.57 -14.12 -13.57
C LYS A 221 5.45 -13.42 -12.53
N THR A 222 6.00 -12.25 -12.86
CA THR A 222 6.82 -11.44 -11.92
C THR A 222 6.01 -10.89 -10.75
N LEU A 223 4.71 -10.62 -10.96
CA LEU A 223 3.82 -10.24 -9.88
C LEU A 223 3.47 -11.44 -8.99
N SER A 224 3.25 -12.63 -9.57
CA SER A 224 2.89 -13.87 -8.85
C SER A 224 3.99 -14.43 -7.95
N ASN A 225 5.25 -14.13 -8.25
CA ASN A 225 6.38 -14.61 -7.47
C ASN A 225 6.54 -13.74 -6.21
N GLU A 226 6.49 -14.39 -5.04
CA GLU A 226 6.53 -13.75 -3.73
C GLU A 226 7.74 -12.81 -3.55
N TYR A 227 8.92 -13.22 -4.03
CA TYR A 227 10.16 -12.45 -3.93
C TYR A 227 10.18 -11.21 -4.83
N THR A 228 9.53 -11.26 -6.00
CA THR A 228 9.53 -10.14 -6.96
C THR A 228 8.23 -9.32 -6.93
N SER A 229 7.21 -9.79 -6.21
CA SER A 229 5.87 -9.21 -6.16
C SER A 229 5.87 -7.75 -5.70
N PHE A 230 6.64 -7.43 -4.64
CA PHE A 230 6.74 -6.06 -4.11
C PHE A 230 7.28 -5.08 -5.15
N LEU A 231 8.29 -5.49 -5.92
CA LEU A 231 8.94 -4.68 -6.94
C LEU A 231 7.99 -4.47 -8.13
N SER A 232 7.34 -5.55 -8.58
CA SER A 232 6.31 -5.51 -9.61
C SER A 232 5.13 -4.61 -9.19
N ALA A 233 4.73 -4.64 -7.92
CA ALA A 233 3.70 -3.77 -7.38
C ALA A 233 4.10 -2.29 -7.40
N ARG A 234 5.36 -1.95 -7.09
CA ARG A 234 5.86 -0.58 -7.24
C ARG A 234 5.82 -0.10 -8.68
N TYR A 235 6.15 -0.97 -9.63
CA TYR A 235 6.02 -0.69 -11.05
C TYR A 235 4.56 -0.51 -11.49
N LEU A 236 3.67 -1.39 -11.05
CA LEU A 236 2.23 -1.29 -11.27
C LEU A 236 1.67 0.04 -10.74
N ARG A 237 2.02 0.42 -9.51
CA ARG A 237 1.66 1.72 -8.91
C ARG A 237 2.09 2.89 -9.80
N ARG A 238 3.33 2.86 -10.31
CA ARG A 238 3.84 3.90 -11.21
C ARG A 238 3.11 3.91 -12.55
N ALA A 239 2.79 2.74 -13.10
CA ALA A 239 2.00 2.61 -14.32
C ALA A 239 0.63 3.26 -14.13
N LEU A 240 -0.09 2.87 -13.06
CA LEU A 240 -1.40 3.42 -12.69
C LEU A 240 -1.37 4.92 -12.44
N GLY A 241 -0.39 5.42 -11.67
CA GLY A 241 -0.30 6.84 -11.30
C GLY A 241 -0.20 7.81 -12.48
N ARG A 242 0.32 7.35 -13.63
CA ARG A 242 0.55 8.18 -14.82
C ARG A 242 -0.51 8.01 -15.88
N ILE A 243 -1.13 6.83 -15.94
CA ILE A 243 -2.30 6.57 -16.76
C ILE A 243 -3.45 7.50 -16.40
N ARG A 244 -3.55 7.91 -15.12
CA ARG A 244 -4.50 8.92 -14.61
C ARG A 244 -4.60 10.18 -15.46
N VAL A 245 -3.54 10.54 -16.18
CA VAL A 245 -3.44 11.81 -16.92
C VAL A 245 -3.86 11.67 -18.39
N ARG A 246 -3.98 10.46 -18.96
CA ARG A 246 -4.26 10.25 -20.39
C ARG A 246 -5.49 9.36 -20.62
N PHE A 247 -6.56 9.96 -21.12
CA PHE A 247 -7.94 9.48 -21.01
C PHE A 247 -8.44 8.44 -22.04
N LEU A 248 -7.58 7.80 -22.81
CA LEU A 248 -8.02 6.78 -23.77
C LEU A 248 -7.01 5.62 -23.79
N LEU A 249 -6.96 4.88 -22.69
CA LEU A 249 -6.21 3.64 -22.72
C LEU A 249 -6.86 2.68 -23.71
N CYS A 250 -6.03 1.95 -24.43
CA CYS A 250 -6.49 0.75 -25.09
C CYS A 250 -7.01 -0.25 -24.04
N ASP A 251 -8.19 -0.85 -24.29
CA ASP A 251 -8.84 -1.90 -23.47
C ASP A 251 -7.88 -2.98 -22.97
N SER A 252 -6.85 -3.32 -23.78
CA SER A 252 -5.83 -4.30 -23.41
C SER A 252 -5.02 -3.88 -22.18
N LEU A 253 -4.63 -2.61 -22.08
CA LEU A 253 -3.85 -2.10 -20.94
C LEU A 253 -4.72 -2.02 -19.69
N GLU A 254 -5.96 -1.57 -19.80
CA GLU A 254 -6.92 -1.59 -18.69
C GLU A 254 -7.13 -3.01 -18.17
N THR A 255 -7.32 -3.97 -19.09
CA THR A 255 -7.45 -5.39 -18.75
C THR A 255 -6.21 -5.91 -18.05
N LEU A 256 -5.00 -5.59 -18.54
CA LEU A 256 -3.74 -5.97 -17.88
C LEU A 256 -3.65 -5.43 -16.45
N LEU A 257 -3.99 -4.17 -16.23
CA LEU A 257 -3.92 -3.53 -14.91
C LEU A 257 -4.96 -4.12 -13.96
N CYS A 258 -6.18 -4.38 -14.45
CA CYS A 258 -7.22 -5.07 -13.68
C CYS A 258 -6.80 -6.48 -13.27
N ASP A 259 -6.24 -7.26 -14.21
CA ASP A 259 -5.75 -8.60 -13.96
C ASP A 259 -4.58 -8.58 -12.97
N SER A 260 -3.69 -7.59 -13.07
CA SER A 260 -2.57 -7.39 -12.15
C SER A 260 -3.05 -7.06 -10.74
N GLY A 261 -4.00 -6.13 -10.56
CA GLY A 261 -4.58 -5.83 -9.25
C GLY A 261 -5.32 -7.02 -8.64
N SER A 262 -6.05 -7.77 -9.46
CA SER A 262 -6.73 -9.03 -9.06
C SER A 262 -5.72 -10.09 -8.59
N LEU A 263 -4.64 -10.27 -9.34
CA LEU A 263 -3.57 -11.18 -8.96
C LEU A 263 -2.88 -10.73 -7.67
N TYR A 264 -2.56 -9.45 -7.53
CA TYR A 264 -1.91 -8.94 -6.32
C TYR A 264 -2.79 -9.11 -5.08
N THR A 265 -4.12 -8.97 -5.22
CA THR A 265 -5.09 -9.31 -4.16
C THR A 265 -5.03 -10.79 -3.78
N LYS A 266 -4.92 -11.70 -4.77
CA LYS A 266 -4.79 -13.14 -4.51
C LYS A 266 -3.51 -13.49 -3.76
N ILE A 267 -2.42 -12.78 -4.03
CA ILE A 267 -1.14 -12.95 -3.32
C ILE A 267 -1.27 -12.41 -1.90
N ALA A 268 -1.87 -11.23 -1.72
CA ALA A 268 -2.11 -10.64 -0.40
C ALA A 268 -2.94 -11.52 0.51
N ARG A 269 -3.86 -12.28 -0.07
CA ARG A 269 -4.61 -13.31 0.63
C ARG A 269 -3.74 -14.49 1.08
N ARG A 270 -2.81 -14.95 0.25
CA ARG A 270 -2.01 -16.17 0.49
C ARG A 270 -0.80 -15.91 1.39
N SER A 271 -0.15 -14.76 1.22
CA SER A 271 1.07 -14.36 1.89
C SER A 271 1.01 -12.84 2.17
N PRO A 272 0.22 -12.40 3.17
CA PRO A 272 0.07 -10.98 3.50
C PRO A 272 1.40 -10.31 3.89
N GLU A 273 2.37 -11.06 4.39
CA GLU A 273 3.72 -10.61 4.74
C GLU A 273 4.59 -10.26 3.53
N SER A 274 4.34 -10.88 2.37
CA SER A 274 5.06 -10.54 1.13
C SER A 274 4.65 -9.18 0.56
N ILE A 275 3.46 -8.70 0.95
CA ILE A 275 2.85 -7.49 0.39
C ILE A 275 3.46 -6.23 0.96
N GLU A 276 3.68 -5.27 0.08
CA GLU A 276 3.92 -3.90 0.49
C GLU A 276 2.59 -3.14 0.56
N TRP A 277 1.95 -3.19 1.73
CA TRP A 277 0.62 -2.63 1.96
C TRP A 277 0.44 -1.16 1.59
N PRO A 278 1.43 -0.27 1.81
CA PRO A 278 1.36 1.11 1.31
C PRO A 278 1.19 1.20 -0.21
N ASN A 279 1.73 0.24 -0.98
CA ASN A 279 1.56 0.18 -2.43
C ASN A 279 0.31 -0.59 -2.84
N PHE A 280 -0.13 -1.56 -2.04
CA PHE A 280 -1.33 -2.36 -2.30
C PHE A 280 -2.53 -1.49 -2.63
N HIS A 281 -2.85 -0.53 -1.76
CA HIS A 281 -3.94 0.42 -1.97
C HIS A 281 -3.82 1.13 -3.33
N SER A 282 -2.65 1.64 -3.68
CA SER A 282 -2.46 2.31 -4.98
C SER A 282 -2.54 1.38 -6.20
N CYS A 283 -2.34 0.07 -6.00
CA CYS A 283 -2.40 -0.93 -7.05
C CYS A 283 -3.81 -1.49 -7.28
N ILE A 284 -4.61 -1.60 -6.21
CA ILE A 284 -5.98 -2.14 -6.29
C ILE A 284 -7.03 -1.05 -6.42
N LEU A 285 -6.68 0.20 -6.12
CA LEU A 285 -7.57 1.33 -6.26
C LEU A 285 -7.29 2.10 -7.54
N PRO A 286 -7.94 1.77 -8.68
CA PRO A 286 -8.01 2.73 -9.77
C PRO A 286 -8.74 3.95 -9.23
N TYR A 287 -8.10 5.11 -9.36
CA TYR A 287 -8.63 6.36 -8.85
C TYR A 287 -10.04 6.59 -9.39
N ALA A 288 -10.97 6.88 -8.49
CA ALA A 288 -12.21 7.53 -8.85
C ALA A 288 -11.84 8.87 -9.49
N HIS A 289 -12.10 9.04 -10.79
CA HIS A 289 -12.11 10.38 -11.35
C HIS A 289 -13.33 11.10 -10.77
N GLU A 290 -13.09 12.10 -9.92
CA GLU A 290 -14.13 12.93 -9.29
C GLU A 290 -14.88 13.86 -10.27
N HIS A 291 -14.68 13.74 -11.59
CA HIS A 291 -15.09 14.79 -12.54
C HIS A 291 -15.85 14.36 -13.80
N HIS A 292 -16.54 13.21 -13.78
CA HIS A 292 -17.63 13.04 -14.74
C HIS A 292 -18.96 13.52 -14.15
N HIS A 293 -19.44 14.67 -14.64
CA HIS A 293 -20.79 15.21 -14.42
C HIS A 293 -21.93 14.23 -14.77
N ASP A 294 -21.61 13.15 -15.48
CA ASP A 294 -22.51 12.05 -15.86
C ASP A 294 -22.79 11.07 -14.69
N GLY A 295 -21.94 11.03 -13.66
CA GLY A 295 -22.10 10.09 -12.54
C GLY A 295 -21.66 8.65 -12.85
N SER A 296 -21.30 8.31 -14.09
CA SER A 296 -20.79 6.97 -14.44
C SER A 296 -19.26 6.84 -14.44
N ALA A 297 -18.54 7.63 -13.63
CA ALA A 297 -17.13 7.33 -13.36
C ALA A 297 -17.05 5.99 -12.61
N ARG A 298 -16.83 4.90 -13.36
CA ARG A 298 -16.69 3.55 -12.80
C ARG A 298 -15.44 3.51 -11.93
N VAL A 299 -15.62 3.79 -10.65
CA VAL A 299 -14.63 3.58 -9.61
C VAL A 299 -14.45 2.07 -9.47
N PHE A 300 -13.67 1.45 -10.35
CA PHE A 300 -13.37 0.02 -10.31
C PHE A 300 -12.33 -0.33 -9.25
N ILE A 301 -12.46 0.28 -8.08
CA ILE A 301 -12.12 -0.46 -6.89
C ILE A 301 -13.13 -1.59 -6.89
N ARG A 302 -12.69 -2.80 -7.24
CA ARG A 302 -13.57 -3.94 -7.11
C ARG A 302 -13.75 -4.09 -5.60
N LYS A 303 -14.81 -3.48 -5.03
CA LYS A 303 -15.26 -3.67 -3.63
C LYS A 303 -15.11 -5.14 -3.23
N ARG A 304 -15.45 -6.01 -4.19
CA ARG A 304 -15.17 -7.46 -4.21
C ARG A 304 -13.75 -7.89 -3.80
N GLN A 305 -12.68 -7.30 -4.32
CA GLN A 305 -11.29 -7.64 -3.95
C GLN A 305 -11.01 -7.39 -2.47
N VAL A 306 -11.46 -6.26 -1.93
CA VAL A 306 -11.26 -5.97 -0.50
C VAL A 306 -12.13 -6.89 0.36
N LEU A 307 -13.36 -7.15 -0.06
CA LEU A 307 -14.22 -8.16 0.58
C LEU A 307 -13.57 -9.56 0.55
N THR A 308 -12.93 -9.95 -0.54
CA THR A 308 -12.17 -11.22 -0.64
C THR A 308 -10.98 -11.25 0.34
N LEU A 309 -10.36 -10.12 0.66
CA LEU A 309 -9.35 -10.06 1.71
C LEU A 309 -9.98 -10.22 3.10
N ALA A 310 -11.10 -9.56 3.37
CA ALA A 310 -11.82 -9.68 4.64
C ALA A 310 -12.28 -11.11 4.91
N GLU A 311 -12.65 -11.85 3.86
CA GLU A 311 -13.03 -13.27 3.93
C GLU A 311 -11.86 -14.16 4.38
N SER A 312 -10.62 -13.77 4.07
CA SER A 312 -9.47 -14.67 4.13
C SER A 312 -8.44 -14.33 5.19
N LEU A 313 -8.38 -13.07 5.60
CA LEU A 313 -7.51 -12.59 6.66
C LEU A 313 -8.29 -12.56 7.97
N ASP A 314 -7.61 -12.73 9.11
CA ASP A 314 -8.25 -12.44 10.39
C ASP A 314 -8.60 -10.94 10.48
N ALA A 315 -9.62 -10.62 11.27
CA ALA A 315 -10.18 -9.28 11.30
C ALA A 315 -9.15 -8.21 11.71
N VAL A 316 -8.24 -8.54 12.64
CA VAL A 316 -7.21 -7.61 13.12
C VAL A 316 -6.21 -7.31 12.01
N THR A 317 -5.68 -8.35 11.36
CA THR A 317 -4.77 -8.24 10.22
C THR A 317 -5.41 -7.49 9.05
N PHE A 318 -6.66 -7.83 8.72
CA PHE A 318 -7.42 -7.14 7.68
C PHE A 318 -7.55 -5.64 7.98
N MET A 319 -8.03 -5.29 9.18
CA MET A 319 -8.24 -3.89 9.56
C MET A 319 -6.93 -3.11 9.57
N HIS A 320 -5.85 -3.73 10.08
CA HIS A 320 -4.52 -3.13 10.09
C HIS A 320 -4.05 -2.75 8.68
N TYR A 321 -4.17 -3.67 7.73
CA TYR A 321 -3.66 -3.48 6.38
C TYR A 321 -4.57 -2.68 5.45
N THR A 322 -5.87 -2.65 5.72
CA THR A 322 -6.86 -2.00 4.85
C THR A 322 -7.41 -0.69 5.41
N LYS A 323 -6.86 -0.15 6.51
CA LYS A 323 -7.29 1.15 7.08
C LYS A 323 -7.45 2.28 6.05
N PRO A 324 -6.52 2.52 5.10
CA PRO A 324 -6.72 3.57 4.11
C PRO A 324 -7.97 3.36 3.25
N PHE A 325 -8.31 2.11 2.94
CA PHE A 325 -9.56 1.77 2.28
C PHE A 325 -10.77 2.02 3.19
N LEU A 326 -10.72 1.58 4.45
CA LEU A 326 -11.82 1.78 5.40
C LEU A 326 -12.10 3.27 5.63
N LEU A 327 -11.06 4.11 5.71
CA LEU A 327 -11.20 5.56 5.82
C LEU A 327 -11.82 6.20 4.57
N GLN A 328 -11.49 5.68 3.39
CA GLN A 328 -11.99 6.21 2.14
C GLN A 328 -13.45 5.81 1.88
N TYR A 329 -13.82 4.56 2.18
CA TYR A 329 -15.13 3.99 1.86
C TYR A 329 -16.15 4.10 2.96
N PHE A 330 -15.68 4.12 4.20
CA PHE A 330 -16.52 4.18 5.38
C PHE A 330 -16.03 5.31 6.30
N PRO A 331 -15.90 6.55 5.79
CA PRO A 331 -15.50 7.66 6.62
C PRO A 331 -16.51 7.86 7.76
N ALA A 332 -16.02 8.22 8.93
CA ALA A 332 -16.89 8.71 9.98
C ALA A 332 -17.62 9.95 9.46
N PRO A 333 -18.95 10.03 9.64
CA PRO A 333 -19.71 11.21 9.24
C PRO A 333 -19.19 12.44 10.00
N LYS A 334 -19.07 13.56 9.28
CA LYS A 334 -18.73 14.84 9.88
C LYS A 334 -20.04 15.46 10.37
N VAL A 335 -20.23 15.49 11.68
CA VAL A 335 -21.32 16.26 12.29
C VAL A 335 -20.88 17.72 12.30
N GLU A 336 -21.24 18.46 11.26
CA GLU A 336 -21.12 19.90 11.25
C GLU A 336 -22.36 20.45 11.94
N PHE A 337 -22.20 20.94 13.18
CA PHE A 337 -23.27 21.68 13.84
C PHE A 337 -23.45 22.99 13.09
N ILE A 338 -24.48 23.07 12.27
CA ILE A 338 -24.88 24.33 11.66
C ILE A 338 -25.51 25.14 12.80
N GLU A 339 -24.85 26.23 13.20
CA GLU A 339 -25.34 27.23 14.16
C GLU A 339 -26.50 28.08 13.58
N GLU A 340 -27.26 27.52 12.64
CA GLU A 340 -28.47 28.14 12.14
C GLU A 340 -29.60 27.88 13.13
N ASP A 341 -30.47 28.88 13.27
CA ASP A 341 -31.49 28.97 14.30
C ASP A 341 -32.39 27.72 14.25
N LEU A 342 -32.21 26.81 15.23
CA LEU A 342 -33.04 25.61 15.42
C LEU A 342 -34.54 25.95 15.41
N GLY A 343 -34.89 27.21 15.71
CA GLY A 343 -36.24 27.76 15.60
C GLY A 343 -36.81 27.75 14.18
N GLU A 344 -36.02 28.01 13.13
CA GLU A 344 -36.50 28.03 11.73
C GLU A 344 -36.65 26.62 11.15
N ILE A 345 -35.72 25.70 11.45
CA ILE A 345 -35.77 24.30 10.96
C ILE A 345 -37.00 23.57 11.53
N LEU A 346 -37.30 23.78 12.82
CA LEU A 346 -38.49 23.19 13.45
C LEU A 346 -39.81 23.80 12.94
N GLN A 347 -39.81 25.05 12.48
CA GLN A 347 -41.01 25.71 11.95
C GLN A 347 -41.32 25.34 10.50
N ASN A 348 -40.30 25.09 9.68
CA ASN A 348 -40.50 24.81 8.25
C ASN A 348 -40.85 23.35 7.95
N GLY A 349 -40.80 22.45 8.94
CA GLY A 349 -41.06 21.03 8.74
C GLY A 349 -40.09 20.37 7.74
N GLU A 350 -39.00 21.06 7.38
CA GLU A 350 -37.91 20.46 6.63
C GLU A 350 -37.28 19.40 7.54
N SER A 351 -37.48 18.17 7.11
CA SER A 351 -37.01 16.95 7.74
C SER A 351 -35.58 17.12 8.24
N LEU A 352 -35.37 16.95 9.55
CA LEU A 352 -34.07 16.84 10.25
C LEU A 352 -33.03 15.99 9.50
N PHE A 353 -33.48 15.13 8.57
CA PHE A 353 -32.63 14.33 7.69
C PHE A 353 -31.81 15.15 6.68
N GLN A 354 -32.19 16.37 6.31
CA GLN A 354 -31.36 17.20 5.41
C GLN A 354 -30.07 17.71 6.07
N VAL A 355 -30.03 17.78 7.41
CA VAL A 355 -28.86 18.27 8.16
C VAL A 355 -27.70 17.27 8.14
N TRP A 356 -27.97 15.99 7.88
CA TRP A 356 -26.97 14.94 7.87
C TRP A 356 -26.59 14.67 6.43
N LYS A 357 -25.49 15.27 5.96
CA LYS A 357 -24.90 14.90 4.67
C LYS A 357 -24.32 13.50 4.80
N TRP A 358 -25.18 12.52 4.59
CA TRP A 358 -24.87 11.11 4.80
C TRP A 358 -23.87 10.66 3.73
N PRO A 359 -22.66 10.19 4.11
CA PRO A 359 -21.62 9.92 3.14
C PRO A 359 -21.82 8.61 2.36
N LEU A 360 -22.74 7.73 2.77
CA LEU A 360 -22.86 6.37 2.22
C LEU A 360 -24.17 6.17 1.44
N GLY A 361 -24.07 5.87 0.15
CA GLY A 361 -25.21 5.38 -0.62
C GLY A 361 -25.64 3.97 -0.20
N ILE A 362 -26.75 3.49 -0.77
CA ILE A 362 -27.25 2.12 -0.54
C ILE A 362 -26.19 1.07 -0.92
N ASP A 363 -25.40 1.33 -1.97
CA ASP A 363 -24.34 0.42 -2.40
C ASP A 363 -23.17 0.36 -1.43
N GLU A 364 -22.83 1.48 -0.77
CA GLU A 364 -21.82 1.52 0.28
C GLU A 364 -22.30 0.77 1.53
N LEU A 365 -23.57 0.93 1.91
CA LEU A 365 -24.19 0.19 3.02
C LEU A 365 -24.16 -1.33 2.79
N LYS A 366 -24.58 -1.80 1.60
CA LYS A 366 -24.45 -3.22 1.21
C LYS A 366 -23.02 -3.73 1.29
N THR A 367 -22.05 -2.88 0.92
CA THR A 367 -20.63 -3.21 1.01
C THR A 367 -20.17 -3.31 2.46
N LEU A 368 -20.63 -2.42 3.33
CA LEU A 368 -20.35 -2.46 4.77
C LEU A 368 -20.91 -3.73 5.41
N ILE A 369 -22.16 -4.09 5.12
CA ILE A 369 -22.76 -5.33 5.63
C ILE A 369 -22.02 -6.57 5.13
N SER A 370 -21.70 -6.62 3.84
CA SER A 370 -20.89 -7.71 3.27
C SER A 370 -19.54 -7.80 3.99
N LEU A 371 -18.89 -6.66 4.24
CA LEU A 371 -17.62 -6.60 4.95
C LEU A 371 -17.76 -7.17 6.37
N LEU A 372 -18.72 -6.69 7.14
CA LEU A 372 -18.98 -7.15 8.51
C LEU A 372 -19.33 -8.64 8.53
N THR A 373 -20.07 -9.12 7.53
CA THR A 373 -20.41 -10.53 7.38
C THR A 373 -19.16 -11.38 7.19
N TYR A 374 -18.20 -10.94 6.37
CA TYR A 374 -16.92 -11.65 6.21
C TYR A 374 -16.07 -11.61 7.49
N LEU A 375 -15.99 -10.45 8.16
CA LEU A 375 -15.20 -10.29 9.38
C LEU A 375 -15.74 -11.12 10.55
N THR A 376 -17.07 -11.22 10.67
CA THR A 376 -17.74 -11.97 11.73
C THR A 376 -18.06 -13.41 11.36
N LYS A 377 -17.97 -13.77 10.07
CA LYS A 377 -18.43 -15.04 9.50
C LYS A 377 -19.91 -15.32 9.79
N SER A 378 -20.71 -14.27 9.94
CA SER A 378 -22.11 -14.34 10.31
C SER A 378 -22.92 -13.28 9.55
N PRO A 379 -24.08 -13.62 8.97
CA PRO A 379 -24.98 -12.62 8.38
C PRO A 379 -25.84 -11.91 9.43
N ASP A 380 -25.78 -12.35 10.69
CA ASP A 380 -26.60 -11.82 11.77
C ASP A 380 -26.07 -10.46 12.27
N TYR A 381 -26.98 -9.49 12.35
CA TYR A 381 -26.64 -8.12 12.73
C TYR A 381 -26.18 -8.02 14.18
N LEU A 382 -26.66 -8.88 15.08
CA LEU A 382 -26.19 -8.92 16.48
C LEU A 382 -24.73 -9.34 16.54
N SER A 383 -24.31 -10.28 15.70
CA SER A 383 -22.91 -10.68 15.53
C SER A 383 -22.05 -9.50 15.06
N HIS A 384 -22.56 -8.67 14.14
CA HIS A 384 -21.86 -7.47 13.67
C HIS A 384 -21.71 -6.42 14.77
N LEU A 385 -22.79 -6.13 15.50
CA LEU A 385 -22.79 -5.19 16.62
C LEU A 385 -21.85 -5.65 17.75
N SER A 386 -21.91 -6.93 18.10
CA SER A 386 -21.02 -7.53 19.09
C SER A 386 -19.57 -7.39 18.67
N PHE A 387 -19.23 -7.71 17.41
CA PHE A 387 -17.87 -7.55 16.89
C PHE A 387 -17.37 -6.09 17.03
N LEU A 388 -18.18 -5.10 16.65
CA LEU A 388 -17.82 -3.69 16.77
C LEU A 388 -17.67 -3.24 18.24
N GLY A 389 -18.54 -3.72 19.13
CA GLY A 389 -18.46 -3.46 20.57
C GLY A 389 -17.15 -3.98 21.19
N HIS A 390 -16.73 -5.18 20.77
CA HIS A 390 -15.53 -5.88 21.25
C HIS A 390 -14.21 -5.45 20.58
N LEU A 391 -14.22 -4.46 19.67
CA LEU A 391 -12.96 -3.91 19.14
C LEU A 391 -12.09 -3.38 20.29
N SER A 392 -10.82 -3.79 20.30
CA SER A 392 -9.85 -3.33 21.30
C SER A 392 -9.64 -1.81 21.21
N ASN A 393 -9.22 -1.18 22.32
CA ASN A 393 -8.95 0.26 22.33
C ASN A 393 -7.87 0.66 21.31
N ASP A 394 -6.87 -0.19 21.10
CA ASP A 394 -5.84 0.02 20.08
C ASP A 394 -6.44 -0.01 18.67
N MET A 395 -7.34 -0.96 18.39
CA MET A 395 -8.01 -1.04 17.10
C MET A 395 -8.96 0.14 16.88
N LYS A 396 -9.71 0.56 17.91
CA LYS A 396 -10.55 1.76 17.87
C LYS A 396 -9.74 3.03 17.59
N SER A 397 -8.60 3.19 18.27
CA SER A 397 -7.66 4.29 18.03
C SER A 397 -7.11 4.24 16.60
N PHE A 398 -6.76 3.04 16.13
CA PHE A 398 -6.25 2.82 14.79
C PHE A 398 -7.29 3.14 13.71
N LEU A 399 -8.55 2.76 13.91
CA LEU A 399 -9.66 2.97 12.97
C LEU A 399 -10.36 4.33 13.15
N LYS A 400 -9.81 5.22 13.98
CA LYS A 400 -10.35 6.57 14.20
C LYS A 400 -10.56 7.28 12.85
N GLY A 401 -11.75 7.85 12.69
CA GLY A 401 -12.19 8.49 11.45
C GLY A 401 -12.91 7.56 10.48
N THR A 402 -13.15 6.30 10.85
CA THR A 402 -14.05 5.39 10.13
C THR A 402 -15.37 5.25 10.88
N ILE A 403 -16.44 4.90 10.17
CA ILE A 403 -17.75 4.63 10.78
C ILE A 403 -17.70 3.49 11.79
N LEU A 404 -16.78 2.53 11.62
CA LEU A 404 -16.64 1.33 12.45
C LEU A 404 -16.31 1.64 13.92
N VAL A 405 -15.76 2.81 14.19
CA VAL A 405 -15.46 3.27 15.56
C VAL A 405 -16.57 4.15 16.11
N ASP A 406 -17.38 4.73 15.22
CA ASP A 406 -18.54 5.51 15.63
C ASP A 406 -19.71 4.57 15.92
N LYS A 407 -19.89 4.32 17.21
CA LYS A 407 -20.91 3.47 17.79
C LYS A 407 -22.30 3.75 17.24
N ILE A 408 -22.75 5.01 17.27
CA ILE A 408 -24.13 5.38 16.93
C ILE A 408 -24.36 5.15 15.43
N PHE A 409 -23.42 5.62 14.61
CA PHE A 409 -23.55 5.52 13.17
C PHE A 409 -23.37 4.10 12.65
N SER A 410 -22.46 3.31 13.25
CA SER A 410 -22.34 1.89 12.95
C SER A 410 -23.64 1.13 13.22
N VAL A 411 -24.24 1.34 14.40
CA VAL A 411 -25.52 0.70 14.75
C VAL A 411 -26.58 1.11 13.74
N TYR A 412 -26.76 2.41 13.52
CA TYR A 412 -27.72 2.91 12.54
C TYR A 412 -27.53 2.29 11.15
N CYS A 413 -26.29 2.26 10.63
CA CYS A 413 -25.97 1.66 9.34
C CYS A 413 -26.38 0.20 9.26
N ILE A 414 -26.05 -0.57 10.29
CA ILE A 414 -26.32 -2.00 10.34
C ILE A 414 -27.83 -2.20 10.33
N LEU A 415 -28.54 -1.54 11.25
CA LEU A 415 -29.99 -1.69 11.38
C LEU A 415 -30.71 -1.22 10.11
N PHE A 416 -30.38 -0.04 9.59
CA PHE A 416 -30.98 0.48 8.36
C PHE A 416 -30.80 -0.48 7.18
N SER A 417 -29.61 -1.08 7.03
CA SER A 417 -29.35 -2.03 5.94
C SER A 417 -30.19 -3.29 6.06
N HIS A 418 -30.34 -3.83 7.27
CA HIS A 418 -31.17 -5.01 7.52
C HIS A 418 -32.67 -4.75 7.27
N VAL A 419 -33.19 -3.60 7.75
CA VAL A 419 -34.57 -3.19 7.48
C VAL A 419 -34.81 -2.99 5.99
N TYR A 420 -33.85 -2.37 5.29
CA TYR A 420 -33.96 -2.13 3.86
C TYR A 420 -33.99 -3.43 3.05
N GLU A 421 -33.13 -4.40 3.38
CA GLU A 421 -33.12 -5.72 2.72
C GLU A 421 -34.41 -6.51 2.99
N GLU A 422 -34.92 -6.49 4.22
CA GLU A 422 -36.18 -7.16 4.53
C GLU A 422 -37.40 -6.50 3.89
N ALA A 423 -37.47 -5.17 3.89
CA ALA A 423 -38.55 -4.43 3.25
C ALA A 423 -38.65 -4.69 1.75
N ALA A 424 -37.52 -4.97 1.09
CA ALA A 424 -37.50 -5.40 -0.31
C ALA A 424 -38.11 -6.80 -0.52
N HIS A 425 -38.17 -7.62 0.54
CA HIS A 425 -38.60 -9.01 0.48
C HIS A 425 -39.98 -9.31 1.08
N HIS A 426 -40.52 -8.52 2.05
CA HIS A 426 -41.93 -8.44 2.51
C HIS A 426 -42.05 -7.44 3.69
N SER A 427 -43.23 -7.27 4.31
CA SER A 427 -43.44 -6.27 5.38
C SER A 427 -42.49 -6.45 6.56
N ILE A 428 -41.82 -5.38 6.98
CA ILE A 428 -40.95 -5.32 8.16
C ILE A 428 -41.72 -5.87 9.36
N ARG A 429 -41.18 -6.87 10.04
CA ARG A 429 -41.82 -7.42 11.23
C ARG A 429 -41.64 -6.45 12.41
N GLU A 430 -42.71 -6.23 13.17
CA GLU A 430 -42.72 -5.26 14.29
C GLU A 430 -41.71 -5.61 15.40
N ASP A 431 -41.42 -6.90 15.60
CA ASP A 431 -40.43 -7.37 16.57
C ASP A 431 -39.02 -6.91 16.24
N ILE A 432 -38.66 -6.84 14.96
CA ILE A 432 -37.33 -6.37 14.52
C ILE A 432 -37.16 -4.89 14.84
N LEU A 433 -38.18 -4.07 14.60
CA LEU A 433 -38.14 -2.65 14.93
C LEU A 433 -38.03 -2.42 16.45
N LYS A 434 -38.71 -3.26 17.26
CA LYS A 434 -38.62 -3.20 18.73
C LYS A 434 -37.24 -3.61 19.24
N ASP A 435 -36.67 -4.68 18.70
CA ASP A 435 -35.32 -5.14 19.06
C ASP A 435 -34.27 -4.09 18.70
N MET A 436 -34.41 -3.46 17.53
CA MET A 436 -33.58 -2.34 17.07
C MET A 436 -33.61 -1.14 18.03
N CYS A 437 -34.82 -0.68 18.39
CA CYS A 437 -34.99 0.42 19.32
C CYS A 437 -34.42 0.09 20.71
N THR A 438 -34.61 -1.15 21.16
CA THR A 438 -34.09 -1.62 22.46
C THR A 438 -32.56 -1.64 22.46
N LEU A 439 -31.94 -2.11 21.38
CA LEU A 439 -30.48 -2.08 21.23
C LEU A 439 -29.93 -0.66 21.18
N LEU A 440 -30.55 0.25 20.42
CA LEU A 440 -30.15 1.66 20.40
C LEU A 440 -30.21 2.28 21.79
N VAL A 441 -31.29 2.02 22.55
CA VAL A 441 -31.46 2.52 23.92
C VAL A 441 -30.40 1.94 24.85
N ASN A 442 -30.28 0.61 24.93
CA ASN A 442 -29.28 -0.05 25.79
C ASN A 442 -27.85 0.38 25.44
N PHE A 443 -27.57 0.63 24.16
CA PHE A 443 -26.25 1.02 23.69
C PHE A 443 -25.94 2.50 23.91
N MET A 444 -26.96 3.36 24.00
CA MET A 444 -26.82 4.76 24.42
C MET A 444 -26.60 4.90 25.93
N GLU A 445 -27.05 3.94 26.72
CA GLU A 445 -26.87 3.92 28.17
C GLU A 445 -25.44 3.48 28.60
N THR A 446 -24.63 2.94 27.68
CA THR A 446 -23.26 2.42 27.93
C THR A 446 -22.16 3.21 27.23
#